data_AF-A0A830BFU0-F1
#
_entry.id   AF-A0A830BFU0-F1
#
_cell.length_a   1.000
_cell.length_b   1.000
_cell.length_c   1.000
_cell.angle_alpha   90.00
_cell.angle_beta   90.00
_cell.angle_gamma   90.00
#
_symmetry.space_group_name_H-M   'P 1'
#
loop_
_entity.id
_entity.type
_entity.pdbx_description
1 polymer ?
#
loop_
_entity_poly.entity_id
_entity_poly.type
_entity_poly.pdbx_seq_one_letter_code
_entity_poly.pdbx_strand_id
1 'polypeptide(L)'
;MYVATTCMVQSDKYIWYIDTGASFHMTPHRQWFCEYEQYDGGDVMLGDDTAVQITGRGRVKLRMKDDTIKTLPNVMHIPSMSKNLLSVGTMADSGVNFSCDKDSCKMTRGSIVIA
;
A
#
# COMPACT_ATOMS: atom_id res chain seq x y z
N MET A 1 -16.78 3.71 -22.69
CA MET A 1 -17.88 3.97 -21.74
C MET A 1 -18.00 2.76 -20.84
N TYR A 2 -17.60 2.89 -19.57
CA TYR A 2 -18.01 1.98 -18.50
C TYR A 2 -18.38 2.85 -17.29
N VAL A 3 -19.59 2.64 -16.81
CA VAL A 3 -20.29 3.44 -15.81
C VAL A 3 -19.82 2.98 -14.43
N ALA A 4 -19.28 3.89 -13.63
CA ALA A 4 -19.03 3.64 -12.21
C ALA A 4 -20.24 4.14 -11.42
N THR A 5 -21.15 3.22 -11.08
CA THR A 5 -22.14 3.47 -10.03
C THR A 5 -21.70 2.71 -8.79
N THR A 6 -21.13 3.42 -7.82
CA THR A 6 -21.51 3.24 -6.43
C THR A 6 -21.34 4.56 -5.69
N CYS A 7 -22.45 5.03 -5.09
CA CYS A 7 -22.49 6.22 -4.27
C CYS A 7 -22.04 5.85 -2.86
N MET A 8 -20.73 5.91 -2.60
CA MET A 8 -20.17 6.33 -1.32
C MET A 8 -18.89 7.07 -1.66
N VAL A 9 -18.80 8.36 -1.30
CA VAL A 9 -17.54 9.10 -1.39
C VAL A 9 -16.59 8.54 -0.34
N GLN A 10 -16.01 7.38 -0.60
CA GLN A 10 -14.85 6.93 0.15
C GLN A 10 -13.73 7.83 -0.33
N SER A 11 -13.32 8.79 0.51
CA SER A 11 -12.26 9.73 0.14
C SER A 11 -11.08 8.95 -0.43
N ASP A 12 -10.63 9.29 -1.64
CA ASP A 12 -9.52 8.63 -2.36
C ASP A 12 -8.27 8.43 -1.49
N LYS A 13 -8.14 9.24 -0.43
CA LYS A 13 -7.15 9.13 0.62
C LYS A 13 -7.03 7.74 1.24
N TYR A 14 -8.12 6.96 1.35
CA TYR A 14 -8.12 5.65 2.03
C TYR A 14 -7.83 4.47 1.10
N ILE A 15 -7.69 4.71 -0.20
CA ILE A 15 -7.45 3.66 -1.19
C ILE A 15 -5.97 3.31 -1.21
N TRP A 16 -5.67 2.01 -1.18
CA TRP A 16 -4.34 1.46 -1.44
C TRP A 16 -4.31 0.87 -2.85
N TYR A 17 -3.37 1.35 -3.67
CA TYR A 17 -3.13 0.81 -5.00
C TYR A 17 -2.09 -0.29 -4.92
N ILE A 18 -2.40 -1.44 -5.50
CA ILE A 18 -1.44 -2.54 -5.61
C ILE A 18 -0.56 -2.26 -6.81
N ASP A 19 0.75 -2.22 -6.59
CA ASP A 19 1.73 -1.81 -7.58
C ASP A 19 2.87 -2.83 -7.66
N THR A 20 3.05 -3.41 -8.84
CA THR A 20 4.15 -4.35 -9.13
C THR A 20 5.49 -3.66 -9.36
N GLY A 21 5.48 -2.37 -9.70
CA GLY A 21 6.68 -1.56 -9.89
C GLY A 21 7.17 -0.88 -8.61
N ALA A 22 6.34 -0.79 -7.58
CA ALA A 22 6.73 -0.20 -6.30
C ALA A 22 7.75 -1.08 -5.57
N SER A 23 8.85 -0.49 -5.09
CA SER A 23 9.86 -1.21 -4.29
C SER A 23 9.47 -1.35 -2.81
N PHE A 24 8.60 -0.48 -2.30
CA PHE A 24 8.17 -0.45 -0.91
C PHE A 24 6.67 -0.24 -0.77
N HIS A 25 6.11 -0.59 0.39
CA HIS A 25 4.83 -0.03 0.82
C HIS A 25 5.01 1.45 1.14
N MET A 26 4.15 2.32 0.59
CA MET A 26 4.32 3.77 0.70
C MET A 26 3.00 4.48 1.00
N THR A 27 3.05 5.52 1.83
CA THR A 27 1.92 6.42 2.09
C THR A 27 2.38 7.85 2.39
N PRO A 28 1.62 8.89 1.98
CA PRO A 28 1.85 10.26 2.41
C PRO A 28 1.26 10.59 3.79
N HIS A 29 0.58 9.65 4.43
CA HIS A 29 -0.23 9.91 5.62
C HIS A 29 0.47 9.52 6.92
N ARG A 30 1.23 10.45 7.49
CA ARG A 30 1.92 10.30 8.79
C ARG A 30 1.02 9.79 9.92
N GLN A 31 -0.24 10.22 9.94
CA GLN A 31 -1.23 9.92 10.99
C GLN A 31 -1.77 8.50 10.95
N TRP A 32 -1.47 7.72 9.91
CA TRP A 32 -1.92 6.32 9.79
C TRP A 32 -1.01 5.33 10.51
N PHE A 33 0.18 5.77 10.88
CA PHE A 33 1.18 4.93 11.53
C PHE A 33 0.80 4.70 12.99
N CYS A 34 0.66 3.43 13.39
CA CYS A 34 0.51 3.06 14.79
C CYS A 34 1.86 2.96 15.51
N GLU A 35 2.92 2.73 14.76
CA GLU A 35 4.31 2.82 15.18
C GLU A 35 5.05 3.61 14.11
N TYR A 36 5.90 4.56 14.50
CA TYR A 36 6.68 5.34 13.56
C TYR A 36 8.03 5.72 14.11
N GLU A 37 9.00 5.66 13.22
CA GLU A 37 10.35 6.13 13.41
C GLU A 37 10.63 7.21 12.35
N GLN A 38 11.20 8.34 12.79
CA GLN A 38 11.76 9.29 11.83
C GLN A 38 12.99 8.66 11.20
N TYR A 39 12.98 8.58 9.88
CA TYR A 39 13.93 7.78 9.12
C TYR A 39 14.24 8.54 7.83
N ASP A 40 15.51 8.91 7.66
CA ASP A 40 16.02 9.46 6.41
C ASP A 40 16.41 8.29 5.50
N GLY A 41 15.46 7.90 4.65
CA GLY A 41 15.63 6.79 3.73
C GLY A 41 16.22 7.16 2.39
N GLY A 42 16.63 8.43 2.20
CA GLY A 42 16.98 8.99 0.91
C GLY A 42 15.78 9.13 -0.02
N ASP A 43 16.07 9.18 -1.32
CA ASP A 43 15.09 9.42 -2.37
C ASP A 43 14.67 8.13 -3.09
N VAL A 44 13.39 8.08 -3.47
CA VAL A 44 12.80 7.06 -4.34
C VAL A 44 12.44 7.71 -5.66
N MET A 45 12.78 7.04 -6.77
CA MET A 45 12.37 7.47 -8.10
C MET A 45 10.96 6.96 -8.40
N LEU A 46 10.06 7.87 -8.79
CA LEU A 46 8.73 7.52 -9.27
C LEU A 46 8.76 7.17 -10.76
N GLY A 47 7.65 6.61 -11.27
CA GLY A 47 7.54 6.24 -12.69
C GLY A 47 7.50 7.43 -13.66
N ASP A 48 7.45 8.66 -13.16
CA ASP A 48 7.53 9.91 -13.93
C ASP A 48 8.90 10.60 -13.80
N ASP A 49 9.93 9.86 -13.38
CA ASP A 49 11.30 10.34 -13.13
C ASP A 49 11.40 11.43 -12.03
N THR A 50 10.35 11.61 -11.23
CA THR A 50 10.41 12.49 -10.06
C THR A 50 11.06 11.75 -8.88
N ALA A 51 12.06 12.36 -8.27
CA ALA A 51 12.64 11.90 -7.01
C ALA A 51 11.83 12.42 -5.81
N VAL A 52 11.48 11.53 -4.88
CA VAL A 52 10.73 11.85 -3.66
C VAL A 52 11.40 11.31 -2.41
N GLN A 53 11.43 12.11 -1.35
CA GLN A 53 12.16 11.77 -0.12
C GLN A 53 11.34 10.90 0.84
N ILE A 54 11.96 9.84 1.36
CA ILE A 54 11.46 9.08 2.51
C ILE A 54 11.79 9.84 3.79
N THR A 55 10.75 10.22 4.54
CA THR A 55 10.88 11.01 5.78
C THR A 55 10.64 10.20 7.06
N GLY A 56 10.21 8.95 6.90
CA GLY A 56 9.93 8.06 8.01
C GLY A 56 9.54 6.68 7.57
N ARG A 57 9.42 5.79 8.56
CA ARG A 57 8.94 4.44 8.36
C ARG A 57 8.17 3.94 9.57
N GLY A 58 7.40 2.86 9.39
CA GLY A 58 6.76 2.21 10.52
C GLY A 58 5.69 1.21 10.12
N ARG A 59 4.70 1.05 10.98
CA ARG A 59 3.59 0.11 10.79
C ARG A 59 2.27 0.85 10.66
N VAL A 60 1.44 0.42 9.70
CA VAL A 60 0.13 1.01 9.43
C VAL A 60 -0.97 -0.03 9.66
N LYS A 61 -2.07 0.39 10.28
CA LYS A 61 -3.27 -0.45 10.43
C LYS A 61 -4.17 -0.30 9.20
N LEU A 62 -4.43 -1.40 8.51
CA LEU A 62 -5.34 -1.50 7.38
C LEU A 62 -6.66 -2.08 7.85
N ARG A 63 -7.77 -1.41 7.52
CA ARG A 63 -9.11 -1.97 7.66
C ARG A 63 -9.48 -2.70 6.37
N MET A 64 -9.76 -3.98 6.49
CA MET A 64 -10.18 -4.84 5.39
C MET A 64 -11.69 -4.70 5.13
N LYS A 65 -12.17 -5.26 4.02
CA LYS A 65 -13.61 -5.23 3.65
C LYS A 65 -14.50 -5.98 4.66
N ASP A 66 -13.96 -6.97 5.35
CA ASP A 66 -14.63 -7.76 6.39
C ASP A 66 -14.52 -7.11 7.79
N ASP A 67 -14.14 -5.82 7.84
CA ASP A 67 -13.88 -5.05 9.06
C ASP A 67 -12.72 -5.55 9.92
N THR A 68 -11.99 -6.58 9.50
CA THR A 68 -10.78 -6.99 10.21
C THR A 68 -9.69 -5.94 10.06
N ILE A 69 -8.87 -5.80 11.11
CA ILE A 69 -7.71 -4.90 11.11
C ILE A 69 -6.46 -5.73 10.94
N LYS A 70 -5.72 -5.49 9.86
CA LYS A 70 -4.39 -6.07 9.63
C LYS A 70 -3.32 -5.00 9.82
N THR A 71 -2.15 -5.39 10.32
CA THR A 71 -1.01 -4.48 10.46
C THR A 71 -0.04 -4.70 9.32
N LEU A 72 0.21 -3.67 8.53
CA LEU A 72 1.20 -3.65 7.45
C LEU A 72 2.54 -3.16 8.01
N PRO A 73 3.59 -3.99 8.05
CA PRO A 73 4.92 -3.59 8.50
C PRO A 73 5.70 -2.85 7.40
N ASN A 74 6.79 -2.21 7.78
CA ASN A 74 7.80 -1.62 6.87
C ASN A 74 7.23 -0.65 5.82
N VAL A 75 6.26 0.17 6.22
CA VAL A 75 5.68 1.20 5.37
C VAL A 75 6.56 2.44 5.39
N MET A 76 6.91 2.98 4.22
CA MET A 76 7.65 4.22 4.05
C MET A 76 6.70 5.42 4.02
N HIS A 77 7.08 6.48 4.70
CA HIS A 77 6.33 7.74 4.75
C HIS A 77 6.95 8.77 3.81
N ILE A 78 6.20 9.09 2.75
CA ILE A 78 6.64 10.00 1.67
C ILE A 78 5.56 11.09 1.50
N PRO A 79 5.70 12.25 2.19
CA PRO A 79 4.66 13.28 2.23
C PRO A 79 4.25 13.86 0.88
N SER A 80 5.17 13.86 -0.09
CA SER A 80 4.96 14.42 -1.44
C SER A 80 4.17 13.51 -2.37
N MET A 81 3.89 12.25 -1.98
CA MET A 81 3.06 11.36 -2.79
C MET A 81 1.57 11.71 -2.71
N SER A 82 0.85 11.41 -3.79
CA SER A 82 -0.61 11.61 -3.84
C SER A 82 -1.43 10.36 -3.52
N LYS A 83 -0.80 9.17 -3.54
CA LYS A 83 -1.47 7.87 -3.42
C LYS A 83 -0.74 6.95 -2.45
N ASN A 84 -1.47 6.02 -1.84
CA ASN A 84 -0.90 4.93 -1.06
C ASN A 84 -0.60 3.73 -1.96
N LEU A 85 0.57 3.13 -1.83
CA LEU A 85 1.02 2.01 -2.66
C LEU A 85 1.31 0.77 -1.82
N LEU A 86 0.79 -0.37 -2.26
CA LEU A 86 1.18 -1.70 -1.80
C LEU A 86 2.11 -2.32 -2.83
N SER A 87 3.40 -2.42 -2.51
CA SER A 87 4.35 -3.18 -3.33
C SER A 87 4.02 -4.67 -3.35
N VAL A 88 3.83 -5.22 -4.55
CA VAL A 88 3.72 -6.68 -4.74
C VAL A 88 5.03 -7.39 -4.42
N GLY A 89 6.17 -6.79 -4.76
CA GLY A 89 7.49 -7.33 -4.44
C GLY A 89 7.68 -7.49 -2.93
N THR A 90 7.39 -6.44 -2.16
CA THR A 90 7.47 -6.49 -0.68
C THR A 90 6.52 -7.55 -0.09
N MET A 91 5.33 -7.72 -0.65
CA MET A 91 4.42 -8.80 -0.23
C MET A 91 5.02 -10.18 -0.52
N ALA A 92 5.56 -10.40 -1.72
CA ALA A 92 6.21 -11.65 -2.11
C ALA A 92 7.39 -11.99 -1.18
N ASP A 93 8.23 -11.02 -0.86
CA ASP A 93 9.36 -11.18 0.05
C ASP A 93 8.91 -11.57 1.47
N SER A 94 7.73 -11.13 1.89
CA SER A 94 7.11 -11.51 3.16
C SER A 94 6.40 -12.88 3.13
N GLY A 95 6.50 -13.61 2.02
CA GLY A 95 5.87 -14.90 1.80
C GLY A 95 4.38 -14.83 1.43
N VAL A 96 3.89 -13.64 1.05
CA VAL A 96 2.53 -13.45 0.54
C VAL A 96 2.57 -13.55 -0.98
N ASN A 97 1.95 -14.60 -1.52
CA ASN A 97 1.75 -14.76 -2.95
C ASN A 97 0.62 -13.85 -3.41
N PHE A 98 0.87 -13.16 -4.52
CA PHE A 98 -0.12 -12.37 -5.23
C PHE A 98 -0.42 -13.05 -6.56
N SER A 99 -1.70 -13.34 -6.84
CA SER A 99 -2.13 -13.88 -8.11
C SER A 99 -3.35 -13.12 -8.63
N CYS A 100 -3.34 -12.74 -9.90
CA CYS A 100 -4.49 -12.17 -10.57
C CYS A 100 -4.92 -13.05 -11.73
N ASP A 101 -6.22 -13.29 -11.83
CA ASP A 101 -6.90 -13.79 -13.02
C ASP A 101 -7.67 -12.64 -13.70
N LYS A 102 -8.50 -12.96 -14.70
CA LYS A 102 -9.24 -11.95 -15.46
C LYS A 102 -10.27 -11.19 -14.63
N ASP A 103 -10.74 -11.79 -13.53
CA ASP A 103 -11.90 -11.32 -12.78
C ASP A 103 -11.55 -10.96 -11.32
N SER A 104 -10.41 -11.44 -10.80
CA SER A 104 -10.03 -11.30 -9.40
C SER A 104 -8.52 -11.30 -9.18
N CYS A 105 -8.09 -10.55 -8.17
CA CYS A 105 -6.75 -10.65 -7.60
C CYS A 105 -6.84 -11.19 -6.19
N LYS A 106 -5.97 -12.15 -5.85
CA LYS A 106 -5.93 -12.86 -4.57
C LYS A 106 -4.57 -12.70 -3.94
N MET A 107 -4.57 -12.50 -2.62
CA MET A 107 -3.37 -12.54 -1.80
C MET A 107 -3.43 -13.79 -0.92
N THR A 108 -2.40 -14.64 -0.95
CA THR A 108 -2.35 -15.86 -0.13
C THR A 108 -1.03 -15.95 0.63
N ARG A 109 -1.07 -16.44 1.88
CA ARG A 109 0.15 -16.80 2.63
C ARG A 109 0.04 -18.24 3.05
N GLY A 110 0.80 -19.12 2.39
CA GLY A 110 0.58 -20.56 2.48
C GLY A 110 -0.83 -20.94 2.01
N SER A 111 -1.54 -21.74 2.79
CA SER A 111 -2.91 -22.20 2.46
C SER A 111 -4.02 -21.19 2.81
N ILE A 112 -3.69 -20.00 3.32
CA ILE A 112 -4.67 -19.01 3.80
C ILE A 112 -4.81 -17.87 2.77
N VAL A 113 -6.05 -17.59 2.36
CA VAL A 113 -6.42 -16.41 1.57
C VAL A 113 -6.53 -15.20 2.50
N ILE A 114 -5.82 -14.13 2.17
CA ILE A 114 -5.71 -12.89 2.96
C ILE A 114 -6.70 -11.83 2.47
N ALA A 115 -7.05 -11.85 1.18
CA ALA A 115 -8.07 -11.02 0.54
C ALA A 115 -8.35 -11.54 -0.88
#